data_AF-A0A9D2PNH9-F1
#
_entry.id   AF-A0A9D2PNH9-F1
#
_cell.length_a   1.000
_cell.length_b   1.000
_cell.length_c   1.000
_cell.angle_alpha   90.00
_cell.angle_beta   90.00
_cell.angle_gamma   90.00
#
_symmetry.space_group_name_H-M   'P 1'
#
loop_
_entity.id
_entity.type
_entity.pdbx_description
1 polymer ?
#
loop_
_entity_poly.entity_id
_entity_poly.type
_entity_poly.pdbx_seq_one_letter_code
_entity_poly.pdbx_strand_id
1 'polypeptide(L)'
;MAEITQELIENFQFEGTYTEGVPYGSGHINDTFRFTFQTEKGNRRYIVQRMNKSIFLKPEELMENVVGVTSWLKKKITENGGDSERETLNLVPTKEGKSYYVDKNGDYWRVYLFIEGATTYDLVQNKEDFYQSAVAFGHFQGLLADYPAETLHETIVDFHNTVDRFAKFKKAVDEDAFGRAKDVEEEIRFVLERESLAHVLCDMLAEKKIPLRVTHNDTKLNNIMIDDVTGKAICVIDLDTVMPGLAVNDFGDSIRFGASTGAEDEKDLSKVACDLELFELYTKGFIEGCGGSLTETELDMLPMGAMTMTFECGMRFLTDYLEGDHYFKIHREGHNLDRCRTQFKLVKDMEEKAERMKEIVNQYR
;
A
#
# COMPACT_ATOMS: atom_id res chain seq x y z
N MET A 1 4.74 28.13 -8.46
CA MET A 1 3.35 27.65 -8.48
C MET A 1 2.54 28.28 -9.58
N ALA A 2 2.28 29.60 -9.61
CA ALA A 2 1.41 30.22 -10.62
C ALA A 2 1.78 29.87 -12.09
N GLU A 3 3.07 29.92 -12.46
CA GLU A 3 3.51 29.56 -13.81
C GLU A 3 3.26 28.07 -14.14
N ILE A 4 3.57 27.17 -13.21
CA ILE A 4 3.36 25.72 -13.37
C ILE A 4 1.86 25.43 -13.47
N THR A 5 1.03 26.10 -12.66
CA THR A 5 -0.42 25.96 -12.72
C THR A 5 -0.96 26.31 -14.11
N GLN A 6 -0.52 27.42 -14.70
CA GLN A 6 -0.93 27.80 -16.06
C GLN A 6 -0.46 26.75 -17.09
N GLU A 7 0.80 26.32 -17.01
CA GLU A 7 1.36 25.29 -17.89
C GLU A 7 0.54 23.99 -17.85
N LEU A 8 0.15 23.52 -16.67
CA LEU A 8 -0.69 22.32 -16.54
C LEU A 8 -2.09 22.53 -17.12
N ILE A 9 -2.72 23.68 -16.86
CA ILE A 9 -4.05 24.02 -17.42
C ILE A 9 -4.03 24.03 -18.95
N GLU A 10 -2.93 24.51 -19.54
CA GLU A 10 -2.75 24.58 -20.99
C GLU A 10 -2.49 23.21 -21.63
N ASN A 11 -2.01 22.22 -20.88
CA ASN A 11 -1.60 20.92 -21.42
C ASN A 11 -2.53 19.74 -21.07
N PHE A 12 -3.35 19.84 -20.03
CA PHE A 12 -4.36 18.83 -19.67
C PHE A 12 -5.77 19.16 -20.18
N GLN A 13 -6.59 18.13 -20.35
CA GLN A 13 -8.00 18.25 -20.76
C GLN A 13 -8.92 18.55 -19.57
N PHE A 14 -8.69 19.67 -18.89
CA PHE A 14 -9.61 20.15 -17.87
C PHE A 14 -10.91 20.69 -18.50
N GLU A 15 -12.02 20.53 -17.80
CA GLU A 15 -13.32 21.09 -18.19
C GLU A 15 -13.66 22.33 -17.36
N GLY A 16 -14.08 23.39 -18.03
CA GLY A 16 -14.50 24.64 -17.39
C GLY A 16 -13.37 25.66 -17.22
N THR A 17 -13.60 26.65 -16.37
CA THR A 17 -12.65 27.72 -16.08
C THR A 17 -12.00 27.49 -14.73
N TYR A 18 -10.67 27.50 -14.67
CA TYR A 18 -9.91 27.35 -13.42
C TYR A 18 -10.30 28.43 -12.40
N THR A 19 -10.54 28.03 -11.16
CA THR A 19 -10.88 28.94 -10.06
C THR A 19 -9.89 28.90 -8.91
N GLU A 20 -9.43 27.72 -8.52
CA GLU A 20 -8.58 27.52 -7.34
C GLU A 20 -7.67 26.30 -7.51
N GLY A 21 -6.46 26.37 -6.94
CA GLY A 21 -5.57 25.24 -6.74
C GLY A 21 -4.95 25.32 -5.37
N VAL A 22 -5.17 24.32 -4.53
CA VAL A 22 -4.67 24.26 -3.16
C VAL A 22 -3.92 22.95 -2.91
N PRO A 23 -2.89 22.93 -2.04
CA PRO A 23 -2.35 21.66 -1.53
C PRO A 23 -3.46 20.80 -0.95
N TYR A 24 -3.37 19.48 -1.14
CA TYR A 24 -4.43 18.56 -0.74
C TYR A 24 -3.89 17.22 -0.23
N GLY A 25 -4.50 16.70 0.83
CA GLY A 25 -4.16 15.41 1.42
C GLY A 25 -3.01 15.45 2.43
N SER A 26 -2.71 14.28 3.01
CA SER A 26 -1.67 14.04 4.02
C SER A 26 -0.48 13.23 3.48
N GLY A 27 -0.46 12.92 2.18
CA GLY A 27 0.55 12.07 1.53
C GLY A 27 1.99 12.57 1.69
N HIS A 28 2.94 11.63 1.75
CA HIS A 28 4.36 11.93 2.02
C HIS A 28 5.29 11.74 0.81
N ILE A 29 4.79 11.15 -0.28
CA ILE A 29 5.59 10.78 -1.45
C ILE A 29 5.47 11.85 -2.54
N ASN A 30 4.28 11.99 -3.13
CA ASN A 30 4.01 12.95 -4.21
C ASN A 30 3.47 14.28 -3.67
N ASP A 31 3.73 15.38 -4.38
CA ASP A 31 3.04 16.64 -4.10
C ASP A 31 1.65 16.59 -4.71
N THR A 32 0.63 16.69 -3.87
CA THR A 32 -0.77 16.57 -4.29
C THR A 32 -1.51 17.89 -4.12
N PHE A 33 -2.24 18.28 -5.17
CA PHE A 33 -3.06 19.48 -5.20
C PHE A 33 -4.48 19.15 -5.65
N ARG A 34 -5.46 19.90 -5.12
CA ARG A 34 -6.83 19.89 -5.63
C ARG A 34 -7.04 21.12 -6.49
N PHE A 35 -7.33 20.93 -7.77
CA PHE A 35 -7.75 22.01 -8.65
C PHE A 35 -9.28 22.03 -8.76
N THR A 36 -9.86 23.23 -8.72
CA THR A 36 -11.30 23.46 -8.89
C THR A 36 -11.52 24.26 -10.17
N PHE A 37 -12.50 23.83 -10.96
CA PHE A 37 -12.93 24.50 -12.18
C PHE A 37 -14.44 24.74 -12.14
N GLN A 38 -14.88 25.91 -12.59
CA GLN A 38 -16.29 26.21 -12.78
C GLN A 38 -16.75 25.74 -14.16
N THR A 39 -17.79 24.90 -14.19
CA THR A 39 -18.48 24.45 -15.41
C THR A 39 -19.93 24.94 -15.42
N GLU A 40 -20.65 24.73 -16.52
CA GLU A 40 -22.10 24.99 -16.60
C GLU A 40 -22.91 24.13 -15.61
N LYS A 41 -22.39 22.95 -15.24
CA LYS A 41 -23.03 22.00 -14.32
C LYS A 41 -22.64 22.21 -12.85
N GLY A 42 -21.82 23.22 -12.57
CA GLY A 42 -21.26 23.49 -11.24
C GLY A 42 -19.75 23.29 -11.18
N ASN A 43 -19.21 23.16 -9.96
CA ASN A 43 -17.78 22.95 -9.76
C ASN A 43 -17.37 21.53 -10.14
N ARG A 44 -16.28 21.42 -10.91
CA ARG A 44 -15.58 20.16 -11.17
C ARG A 44 -14.21 20.22 -10.52
N ARG A 45 -13.85 19.16 -9.81
CA ARG A 45 -12.57 19.07 -9.08
C ARG A 45 -11.67 18.00 -9.69
N TYR A 46 -10.38 18.21 -9.54
CA TYR A 46 -9.33 17.33 -10.02
C TYR A 46 -8.25 17.16 -8.96
N ILE A 47 -7.66 15.98 -8.91
CA ILE A 47 -6.42 15.73 -8.18
C ILE A 47 -5.26 15.87 -9.16
N VAL A 48 -4.36 16.80 -8.89
CA VAL A 48 -3.17 17.09 -9.69
C VAL A 48 -1.96 16.70 -8.86
N GLN A 49 -1.14 15.80 -9.38
CA GLN A 49 0.01 15.27 -8.64
C GLN A 49 1.31 15.51 -9.40
N ARG A 50 2.31 16.01 -8.69
CA ARG A 50 3.71 15.96 -9.11
C ARG A 50 4.33 14.68 -8.56
N MET A 51 4.80 13.83 -9.45
CA MET A 51 5.38 12.54 -9.09
C MET A 51 6.77 12.70 -8.48
N ASN A 52 7.07 11.93 -7.43
CA ASN A 52 8.38 11.96 -6.78
C ASN A 52 9.44 11.18 -7.57
N LYS A 53 10.22 11.89 -8.38
CA LYS A 53 11.30 11.32 -9.20
C LYS A 53 12.52 10.79 -8.41
N SER A 54 12.60 11.04 -7.10
CA SER A 54 13.68 10.50 -6.26
C SER A 54 13.38 9.08 -5.79
N ILE A 55 12.09 8.73 -5.72
CA ILE A 55 11.60 7.41 -5.31
C ILE A 55 11.22 6.60 -6.56
N PHE A 56 10.40 7.19 -7.43
CA PHE A 56 9.99 6.57 -8.68
C PHE A 56 10.94 6.98 -9.80
N LEU A 57 12.02 6.20 -9.95
CA LEU A 57 13.08 6.46 -10.92
C LEU A 57 12.64 6.31 -12.38
N LYS A 58 11.48 5.66 -12.61
CA LYS A 58 10.89 5.44 -13.93
C LYS A 58 9.41 5.82 -13.96
N PRO A 59 9.06 7.12 -13.95
CA PRO A 59 7.67 7.58 -13.93
C PRO A 59 6.82 7.08 -15.09
N GLU A 60 7.43 6.82 -16.25
CA GLU A 60 6.74 6.33 -17.45
C GLU A 60 6.21 4.90 -17.26
N GLU A 61 7.06 3.98 -16.79
CA GLU A 61 6.68 2.60 -16.44
C GLU A 61 5.60 2.58 -15.34
N LEU A 62 5.71 3.46 -14.34
CA LEU A 62 4.66 3.63 -13.31
C LEU A 62 3.33 4.05 -13.94
N MET A 63 3.33 5.01 -14.85
CA MET A 63 2.11 5.46 -15.51
C MET A 63 1.52 4.40 -16.46
N GLU A 64 2.35 3.53 -17.05
CA GLU A 64 1.88 2.36 -17.81
C GLU A 64 1.12 1.38 -16.90
N ASN A 65 1.64 1.07 -15.71
CA ASN A 65 0.93 0.27 -14.70
C ASN A 65 -0.41 0.91 -14.32
N VAL A 66 -0.40 2.20 -13.95
CA VAL A 66 -1.61 2.92 -13.53
C VAL A 66 -2.67 2.91 -14.65
N VAL A 67 -2.28 3.19 -15.89
CA VAL A 67 -3.20 3.16 -17.04
C VAL A 67 -3.78 1.75 -17.24
N GLY A 68 -2.93 0.72 -17.20
CA GLY A 68 -3.35 -0.67 -17.38
C GLY A 68 -4.36 -1.10 -16.31
N VAL A 69 -4.04 -0.86 -15.04
CA VAL A 69 -4.86 -1.24 -13.89
C VAL A 69 -6.17 -0.46 -13.87
N THR A 70 -6.13 0.87 -13.99
CA THR A 70 -7.36 1.69 -13.94
C THR A 70 -8.31 1.39 -15.11
N SER A 71 -7.78 1.15 -16.31
CA SER A 71 -8.57 0.76 -17.48
C SER A 71 -9.22 -0.62 -17.30
N TRP A 72 -8.49 -1.57 -16.72
CA TRP A 72 -9.02 -2.90 -16.41
C TRP A 72 -10.12 -2.83 -15.35
N LEU A 73 -9.86 -2.13 -14.23
CA LEU A 73 -10.84 -1.92 -13.16
C LEU A 73 -12.10 -1.28 -13.72
N LYS A 74 -11.97 -0.20 -14.52
CA LYS A 74 -13.09 0.48 -15.16
C LYS A 74 -13.96 -0.48 -15.99
N LYS A 75 -13.32 -1.36 -16.76
CA LYS A 75 -14.03 -2.40 -17.52
C LYS A 75 -14.80 -3.35 -16.60
N LYS A 76 -14.13 -3.96 -15.61
CA LYS A 76 -14.74 -4.96 -14.70
C LYS A 76 -15.86 -4.34 -13.85
N ILE A 77 -15.66 -3.13 -13.32
CA ILE A 77 -16.68 -2.39 -12.56
C ILE A 77 -17.91 -2.14 -13.42
N THR A 78 -17.73 -1.69 -14.67
CA THR A 78 -18.85 -1.46 -15.60
C THR A 78 -19.59 -2.76 -15.94
N GLU A 79 -18.86 -3.85 -16.18
CA GLU A 79 -19.44 -5.19 -16.42
C GLU A 79 -20.27 -5.69 -15.22
N ASN A 80 -19.85 -5.34 -14.00
CA ASN A 80 -20.56 -5.65 -12.75
C ASN A 80 -21.70 -4.66 -12.43
N GLY A 81 -21.92 -3.64 -13.26
CA GLY A 81 -22.96 -2.63 -13.06
C GLY A 81 -22.65 -1.56 -12.02
N GLY A 82 -21.37 -1.38 -11.66
CA GLY A 82 -20.90 -0.35 -10.74
C GLY A 82 -20.68 1.02 -11.40
N ASP A 83 -20.33 2.00 -10.58
CA ASP A 83 -20.00 3.37 -10.98
C ASP A 83 -18.49 3.52 -11.20
N SER A 84 -18.06 3.35 -12.44
CA SER A 84 -16.63 3.44 -12.79
C SER A 84 -16.00 4.83 -12.63
N GLU A 85 -16.79 5.91 -12.44
CA GLU A 85 -16.23 7.23 -12.14
C GLU A 85 -15.88 7.39 -10.66
N ARG A 86 -16.49 6.56 -9.78
CA ARG A 86 -16.29 6.60 -8.33
C ARG A 86 -15.52 5.41 -7.78
N GLU A 87 -15.57 4.26 -8.45
CA GLU A 87 -15.02 3.00 -7.95
C GLU A 87 -13.59 2.69 -8.43
N THR A 88 -13.01 3.55 -9.27
CA THR A 88 -11.60 3.50 -9.67
C THR A 88 -11.08 4.90 -10.01
N LEU A 89 -9.76 5.08 -9.98
CA LEU A 89 -9.13 6.34 -10.42
C LEU A 89 -9.34 6.55 -11.92
N ASN A 90 -9.75 7.77 -12.29
CA ASN A 90 -9.97 8.14 -13.69
C ASN A 90 -8.96 9.21 -14.11
N LEU A 91 -8.00 8.84 -14.95
CA LEU A 91 -7.00 9.75 -15.50
C LEU A 91 -7.62 10.78 -16.43
N VAL A 92 -7.19 12.03 -16.30
CA VAL A 92 -7.47 13.09 -17.26
C VAL A 92 -6.27 13.17 -18.21
N PRO A 93 -6.46 12.89 -19.51
CA PRO A 93 -5.36 12.89 -20.44
C PRO A 93 -4.88 14.32 -20.73
N THR A 94 -3.65 14.41 -21.22
CA THR A 94 -3.16 15.62 -21.88
C THR A 94 -3.95 15.91 -23.15
N LYS A 95 -3.83 17.12 -23.70
CA LYS A 95 -4.43 17.48 -25.00
C LYS A 95 -3.88 16.63 -26.15
N GLU A 96 -2.71 16.02 -25.97
CA GLU A 96 -2.11 15.04 -26.89
C GLU A 96 -2.56 13.59 -26.63
N GLY A 97 -3.37 13.34 -25.60
CA GLY A 97 -3.88 12.01 -25.26
C GLY A 97 -2.99 11.16 -24.35
N LYS A 98 -1.87 11.71 -23.85
CA LYS A 98 -0.98 11.01 -22.89
C LYS A 98 -1.54 11.04 -21.46
N SER A 99 -1.18 10.05 -20.64
CA SER A 99 -1.61 9.92 -19.24
C SER A 99 -0.85 10.83 -18.26
N TYR A 100 0.27 11.40 -18.68
CA TYR A 100 1.10 12.31 -17.90
C TYR A 100 1.65 13.44 -18.78
N TYR A 101 2.19 14.47 -18.14
CA TYR A 101 2.89 15.60 -18.75
C TYR A 101 4.23 15.82 -18.06
N VAL A 102 5.25 16.23 -18.82
CA VAL A 102 6.56 16.62 -18.26
C VAL A 102 6.69 18.12 -18.40
N ASP A 103 6.85 18.82 -17.28
CA ASP A 103 6.95 20.28 -17.28
C ASP A 103 8.33 20.77 -17.74
N LYS A 104 8.47 22.09 -17.90
CA LYS A 104 9.73 22.74 -18.28
C LYS A 104 10.92 22.47 -17.34
N ASN A 105 10.67 22.01 -16.10
CA ASN A 105 11.70 21.67 -15.11
C ASN A 105 12.05 20.16 -15.13
N GLY A 106 11.38 19.38 -15.98
CA GLY A 106 11.52 17.93 -16.03
C GLY A 106 10.80 17.19 -14.91
N ASP A 107 9.81 17.81 -14.27
CA ASP A 107 8.94 17.13 -13.30
C ASP A 107 7.77 16.46 -14.02
N TYR A 108 7.40 15.26 -13.59
CA TYR A 108 6.28 14.49 -14.14
C TYR A 108 5.00 14.81 -13.38
N TRP A 109 3.94 15.09 -14.15
CA TRP A 109 2.62 15.46 -13.64
C TRP A 109 1.55 14.53 -14.18
N ARG A 110 0.59 14.17 -13.32
CA ARG A 110 -0.62 13.43 -13.70
C ARG A 110 -1.85 14.07 -13.09
N VAL A 111 -3.00 13.81 -13.69
CA VAL A 111 -4.28 14.37 -13.26
C VAL A 111 -5.32 13.27 -13.17
N TYR A 112 -6.05 13.23 -12.06
CA TYR A 112 -7.24 12.39 -11.89
C TYR A 112 -8.49 13.24 -11.73
N LEU A 113 -9.64 12.69 -12.11
CA LEU A 113 -10.93 13.19 -11.63
C LEU A 113 -10.98 13.07 -10.10
N PHE A 114 -11.49 14.11 -9.45
CA PHE A 114 -11.76 14.05 -8.01
C PHE A 114 -13.00 13.17 -7.76
N ILE A 115 -12.87 12.17 -6.89
CA ILE A 115 -13.99 11.32 -6.48
C ILE A 115 -14.82 12.09 -5.45
N GLU A 116 -16.05 12.39 -5.81
CA GLU A 116 -16.96 13.20 -4.99
C GLU A 116 -17.73 12.36 -3.96
N GLY A 117 -18.07 12.99 -2.83
CA GLY A 117 -18.88 12.38 -1.76
C GLY A 117 -18.22 11.17 -1.10
N ALA A 118 -16.88 11.18 -1.02
CA ALA A 118 -16.11 10.15 -0.34
C ALA A 118 -14.85 10.75 0.30
N THR A 119 -14.43 10.14 1.40
CA THR A 119 -13.33 10.61 2.25
C THR A 119 -12.39 9.46 2.60
N THR A 120 -11.10 9.78 2.79
CA THR A 120 -10.08 8.86 3.32
C THR A 120 -9.88 9.10 4.82
N TYR A 121 -9.56 8.04 5.58
CA TYR A 121 -9.22 8.17 7.00
C TYR A 121 -7.74 7.88 7.23
N ASP A 122 -7.03 8.80 7.91
CA ASP A 122 -5.62 8.62 8.25
C ASP A 122 -5.41 7.49 9.29
N LEU A 123 -6.41 7.24 10.13
CA LEU A 123 -6.39 6.23 11.19
C LEU A 123 -7.75 5.53 11.27
N VAL A 124 -7.73 4.24 11.61
CA VAL A 124 -8.94 3.46 11.93
C VAL A 124 -9.65 4.14 13.09
N GLN A 125 -10.86 4.66 12.88
CA GLN A 125 -11.62 5.31 13.95
C GLN A 125 -12.50 4.31 14.69
N ASN A 126 -12.95 3.28 13.97
CA ASN A 126 -13.80 2.22 14.51
C ASN A 126 -13.60 0.90 13.72
N LYS A 127 -14.18 -0.19 14.22
CA LYS A 127 -14.05 -1.52 13.60
C LYS A 127 -14.61 -1.58 12.18
N GLU A 128 -15.66 -0.81 11.85
CA GLU A 128 -16.26 -0.80 10.52
C GLU A 128 -15.29 -0.23 9.47
N ASP A 129 -14.55 0.83 9.78
CA ASP A 129 -13.56 1.39 8.84
C ASP A 129 -12.50 0.33 8.46
N PHE A 130 -12.08 -0.47 9.44
CA PHE A 130 -11.11 -1.55 9.21
C PHE A 130 -11.71 -2.68 8.37
N TYR A 131 -12.96 -3.08 8.65
CA TYR A 131 -13.69 -4.04 7.83
C TYR A 131 -13.87 -3.56 6.39
N GLN A 132 -14.27 -2.31 6.18
CA GLN A 132 -14.45 -1.72 4.85
C GLN A 132 -13.13 -1.64 4.09
N SER A 133 -12.02 -1.37 4.76
CA SER A 133 -10.70 -1.44 4.12
C SER A 133 -10.36 -2.85 3.65
N ALA A 134 -10.71 -3.86 4.44
CA ALA A 134 -10.50 -5.26 4.07
C ALA A 134 -11.33 -5.64 2.84
N VAL A 135 -12.62 -5.27 2.83
CA VAL A 135 -13.51 -5.47 1.68
C VAL A 135 -12.96 -4.76 0.44
N ALA A 136 -12.43 -3.55 0.58
CA ALA A 136 -11.88 -2.78 -0.53
C ALA A 136 -10.66 -3.46 -1.17
N PHE A 137 -9.66 -3.85 -0.35
CA PHE A 137 -8.46 -4.52 -0.86
C PHE A 137 -8.77 -5.93 -1.37
N GLY A 138 -9.68 -6.66 -0.72
CA GLY A 138 -10.19 -7.93 -1.23
C GLY A 138 -10.87 -7.76 -2.59
N HIS A 139 -11.77 -6.78 -2.72
CA HIS A 139 -12.47 -6.49 -3.98
C HIS A 139 -11.50 -6.05 -5.08
N PHE A 140 -10.48 -5.26 -4.75
CA PHE A 140 -9.40 -4.91 -5.67
C PHE A 140 -8.68 -6.15 -6.19
N GLN A 141 -8.30 -7.09 -5.30
CA GLN A 141 -7.73 -8.37 -5.68
C GLN A 141 -8.68 -9.19 -6.57
N GLY A 142 -9.97 -9.24 -6.22
CA GLY A 142 -11.00 -9.94 -7.00
C GLY A 142 -11.19 -9.39 -8.41
N LEU A 143 -11.26 -8.06 -8.57
CA LEU A 143 -11.38 -7.40 -9.88
C LEU A 143 -10.17 -7.64 -10.78
N LEU A 144 -8.98 -7.79 -10.18
CA LEU A 144 -7.70 -7.99 -10.88
C LEU A 144 -7.29 -9.45 -11.02
N ALA A 145 -8.15 -10.40 -10.61
CA ALA A 145 -7.81 -11.83 -10.60
C ALA A 145 -7.39 -12.38 -11.98
N ASP A 146 -7.98 -11.89 -13.08
CA ASP A 146 -7.60 -12.26 -14.45
C ASP A 146 -6.68 -11.25 -15.15
N TYR A 147 -6.19 -10.23 -14.44
CA TYR A 147 -5.23 -9.28 -15.02
C TYR A 147 -3.88 -10.00 -15.19
N PRO A 148 -3.20 -9.87 -16.35
CA PRO A 148 -1.90 -10.51 -16.59
C PRO A 148 -0.81 -9.79 -15.77
N ALA A 149 -0.64 -10.18 -14.50
CA ALA A 149 0.23 -9.48 -13.56
C ALA A 149 1.66 -9.32 -14.07
N GLU A 150 2.18 -10.28 -14.84
CA GLU A 150 3.50 -10.26 -15.46
C GLU A 150 3.73 -9.11 -16.46
N THR A 151 2.67 -8.41 -16.89
CA THR A 151 2.81 -7.22 -17.76
C THR A 151 3.08 -5.94 -16.99
N LEU A 152 2.95 -5.95 -15.65
CA LEU A 152 3.25 -4.79 -14.82
C LEU A 152 4.76 -4.67 -14.58
N HIS A 153 5.22 -3.43 -14.51
CA HIS A 153 6.58 -3.09 -14.12
C HIS A 153 6.74 -3.11 -12.60
N GLU A 154 7.91 -3.51 -12.10
CA GLU A 154 8.29 -3.25 -10.71
C GLU A 154 8.64 -1.76 -10.56
N THR A 155 7.73 -0.98 -9.96
CA THR A 155 7.94 0.47 -9.75
C THR A 155 9.01 0.73 -8.69
N ILE A 156 9.16 -0.20 -7.75
CA ILE A 156 10.26 -0.28 -6.79
C ILE A 156 10.80 -1.71 -6.83
N VAL A 157 12.00 -1.88 -7.36
CA VAL A 157 12.65 -3.19 -7.49
C VAL A 157 12.83 -3.84 -6.12
N ASP A 158 12.52 -5.14 -6.02
CA ASP A 158 12.68 -5.94 -4.79
C ASP A 158 11.90 -5.37 -3.58
N PHE A 159 10.75 -4.72 -3.81
CA PHE A 159 10.05 -4.01 -2.74
C PHE A 159 9.69 -4.92 -1.56
N HIS A 160 9.00 -6.04 -1.84
CA HIS A 160 8.65 -7.12 -0.90
C HIS A 160 9.38 -8.43 -1.21
N ASN A 161 10.63 -8.33 -1.69
CA ASN A 161 11.52 -9.47 -1.77
C ASN A 161 12.21 -9.64 -0.41
N THR A 162 11.56 -10.37 0.50
CA THR A 162 12.04 -10.49 1.89
C THR A 162 13.42 -11.16 1.99
N VAL A 163 13.78 -12.03 1.04
CA VAL A 163 15.12 -12.64 0.94
C VAL A 163 16.19 -11.58 0.65
N ASP A 164 15.94 -10.68 -0.30
CA ASP A 164 16.85 -9.55 -0.56
C ASP A 164 16.92 -8.59 0.64
N ARG A 165 15.78 -8.30 1.29
CA ARG A 165 15.76 -7.49 2.52
C ARG A 165 16.60 -8.11 3.63
N PHE A 166 16.56 -9.43 3.77
CA PHE A 166 17.37 -10.16 4.74
C PHE A 166 18.87 -10.10 4.40
N ALA A 167 19.23 -10.21 3.13
CA ALA A 167 20.61 -10.04 2.69
C ALA A 167 21.14 -8.62 2.97
N LYS A 168 20.33 -7.59 2.70
CA LYS A 168 20.65 -6.18 3.03
C LYS A 168 20.80 -5.97 4.53
N PHE A 169 19.92 -6.55 5.34
CA PHE A 169 20.04 -6.51 6.80
C PHE A 169 21.36 -7.11 7.29
N LYS A 170 21.72 -8.32 6.83
CA LYS A 170 22.99 -8.96 7.22
C LYS A 170 24.19 -8.08 6.86
N LYS A 171 24.17 -7.47 5.68
CA LYS A 171 25.21 -6.53 5.25
C LYS A 171 25.29 -5.32 6.19
N ALA A 172 24.17 -4.71 6.57
CA ALA A 172 24.15 -3.57 7.49
C ALA A 172 24.70 -3.94 8.88
N VAL A 173 24.43 -5.15 9.36
CA VAL A 173 25.02 -5.69 10.61
C VAL A 173 26.53 -5.88 10.49
N ASP A 174 27.01 -6.43 9.36
CA ASP A 174 28.44 -6.66 9.14
C ASP A 174 29.23 -5.35 8.97
N GLU A 175 28.64 -4.35 8.30
CA GLU A 175 29.26 -3.03 8.10
C GLU A 175 29.24 -2.17 9.36
N ASP A 176 28.18 -2.28 10.18
CA ASP A 176 27.95 -1.55 11.43
C ASP A 176 28.43 -0.08 11.36
N ALA A 177 28.01 0.64 10.31
CA ALA A 177 28.57 1.94 9.94
C ALA A 177 28.51 2.99 11.06
N PHE A 178 27.58 2.82 12.01
CA PHE A 178 27.37 3.71 13.16
C PHE A 178 27.74 3.08 14.51
N GLY A 179 28.28 1.86 14.55
CA GLY A 179 28.69 1.19 15.79
C GLY A 179 27.52 0.83 16.72
N ARG A 180 26.31 0.64 16.15
CA ARG A 180 25.03 0.45 16.85
C ARG A 180 24.71 -1.02 17.06
N ALA A 181 25.32 -1.95 16.31
CA ALA A 181 24.98 -3.38 16.35
C ALA A 181 25.11 -3.99 17.76
N LYS A 182 26.13 -3.59 18.52
CA LYS A 182 26.37 -4.03 19.91
C LYS A 182 25.21 -3.68 20.88
N ASP A 183 24.40 -2.68 20.54
CA ASP A 183 23.33 -2.18 21.41
C ASP A 183 21.98 -2.86 21.09
N VAL A 184 21.94 -3.70 20.05
CA VAL A 184 20.73 -4.36 19.52
C VAL A 184 20.95 -5.84 19.16
N GLU A 185 21.82 -6.53 19.92
CA GLU A 185 22.16 -7.94 19.69
C GLU A 185 20.94 -8.88 19.76
N GLU A 186 19.95 -8.56 20.60
CA GLU A 186 18.72 -9.36 20.74
C GLU A 186 17.83 -9.23 19.50
N GLU A 187 17.66 -8.02 18.98
CA GLU A 187 16.92 -7.73 17.76
C GLU A 187 17.60 -8.35 16.53
N ILE A 188 18.94 -8.30 16.47
CA ILE A 188 19.71 -8.97 15.40
C ILE A 188 19.48 -10.47 15.46
N ARG A 189 19.59 -11.07 16.65
CA ARG A 189 19.37 -12.51 16.83
C ARG A 189 17.95 -12.90 16.44
N PHE A 190 16.95 -12.09 16.79
CA PHE A 190 15.55 -12.33 16.41
C PHE A 190 15.39 -12.50 14.90
N VAL A 191 16.05 -11.66 14.11
CA VAL A 191 16.03 -11.73 12.64
C VAL A 191 16.74 -12.99 12.14
N LEU A 192 17.96 -13.25 12.62
CA LEU A 192 18.76 -14.40 12.19
C LEU A 192 18.11 -15.75 12.51
N GLU A 193 17.46 -15.88 13.66
CA GLU A 193 16.74 -17.11 14.06
C GLU A 193 15.48 -17.37 13.22
N ARG A 194 15.00 -16.36 12.49
CA ARG A 194 13.77 -16.41 11.66
C ARG A 194 14.04 -16.24 10.18
N GLU A 195 15.25 -16.55 9.71
CA GLU A 195 15.61 -16.52 8.28
C GLU A 195 14.57 -17.27 7.42
N SER A 196 14.03 -18.40 7.90
CA SER A 196 13.00 -19.16 7.18
C SER A 196 11.76 -18.33 6.82
N LEU A 197 11.32 -17.39 7.67
CA LEU A 197 10.17 -16.51 7.37
C LEU A 197 10.43 -15.64 6.13
N ALA A 198 11.68 -15.22 5.89
CA ALA A 198 12.03 -14.45 4.70
C ALA A 198 11.91 -15.26 3.41
N HIS A 199 12.05 -16.59 3.49
CA HIS A 199 12.10 -17.48 2.34
C HIS A 199 10.73 -18.05 1.95
N VAL A 200 9.83 -18.34 2.91
CA VAL A 200 8.62 -19.14 2.67
C VAL A 200 7.83 -18.68 1.44
N LEU A 201 7.45 -17.40 1.38
CA LEU A 201 6.59 -16.89 0.32
C LEU A 201 7.34 -16.72 -1.02
N CYS A 202 8.61 -16.32 -0.98
CA CYS A 202 9.46 -16.22 -2.17
C CYS A 202 9.68 -17.60 -2.81
N ASP A 203 9.95 -18.62 -2.00
CA ASP A 203 10.15 -20.00 -2.46
C ASP A 203 8.84 -20.56 -3.03
N MET A 204 7.70 -20.32 -2.37
CA MET A 204 6.39 -20.75 -2.88
C MET A 204 6.03 -20.09 -4.22
N LEU A 205 6.37 -18.82 -4.42
CA LEU A 205 6.20 -18.14 -5.72
C LEU A 205 7.11 -18.75 -6.79
N ALA A 206 8.40 -18.95 -6.48
CA ALA A 206 9.36 -19.55 -7.40
C ALA A 206 8.97 -20.98 -7.81
N GLU A 207 8.41 -21.74 -6.88
CA GLU A 207 7.87 -23.09 -7.09
C GLU A 207 6.46 -23.11 -7.70
N LYS A 208 5.85 -21.93 -7.95
CA LYS A 208 4.48 -21.77 -8.48
C LYS A 208 3.39 -22.44 -7.63
N LYS A 209 3.61 -22.53 -6.32
CA LYS A 209 2.62 -23.02 -5.34
C LYS A 209 1.56 -21.96 -5.02
N ILE A 210 1.92 -20.68 -5.14
CA ILE A 210 1.01 -19.54 -5.10
C ILE A 210 1.17 -18.73 -6.40
N PRO A 211 0.08 -18.14 -6.92
CA PRO A 211 0.12 -17.38 -8.16
C PRO A 211 0.76 -16.01 -7.96
N LEU A 212 1.38 -15.50 -9.03
CA LEU A 212 1.72 -14.09 -9.16
C LEU A 212 0.43 -13.29 -9.40
N ARG A 213 0.21 -12.22 -8.66
CA ARG A 213 -0.98 -11.36 -8.75
C ARG A 213 -0.61 -9.90 -8.89
N VAL A 214 -1.57 -9.08 -9.32
CA VAL A 214 -1.47 -7.63 -9.14
C VAL A 214 -1.67 -7.33 -7.66
N THR A 215 -0.76 -6.57 -7.06
CA THR A 215 -0.81 -6.21 -5.64
C THR A 215 -0.66 -4.71 -5.47
N HIS A 216 -1.22 -4.18 -4.39
CA HIS A 216 -1.15 -2.76 -4.06
C HIS A 216 0.18 -2.39 -3.39
N ASN A 217 0.69 -3.26 -2.52
CA ASN A 217 1.94 -3.14 -1.77
C ASN A 217 1.99 -1.97 -0.74
N ASP A 218 0.97 -1.14 -0.65
CA ASP A 218 0.81 -0.15 0.44
C ASP A 218 -0.65 -0.12 0.95
N THR A 219 -1.05 -1.13 1.70
CA THR A 219 -2.47 -1.40 2.01
C THR A 219 -2.97 -0.69 3.26
N LYS A 220 -2.59 0.59 3.41
CA LYS A 220 -3.03 1.46 4.50
C LYS A 220 -4.48 1.94 4.30
N LEU A 221 -5.17 2.22 5.41
CA LEU A 221 -6.56 2.70 5.39
C LEU A 221 -6.73 4.01 4.60
N ASN A 222 -5.75 4.90 4.65
CA ASN A 222 -5.81 6.18 3.94
C ASN A 222 -5.70 6.04 2.41
N ASN A 223 -5.41 4.84 1.91
CA ASN A 223 -5.48 4.49 0.50
C ASN A 223 -6.86 3.94 0.09
N ILE A 224 -7.87 4.04 0.97
CA ILE A 224 -9.25 3.66 0.69
C ILE A 224 -10.16 4.89 0.77
N MET A 225 -10.91 5.13 -0.29
CA MET A 225 -12.01 6.10 -0.31
C MET A 225 -13.28 5.45 0.22
N ILE A 226 -13.89 6.05 1.26
CA ILE A 226 -15.15 5.61 1.86
C ILE A 226 -16.24 6.61 1.51
N ASP A 227 -17.37 6.13 1.00
CA ASP A 227 -18.52 6.94 0.64
C ASP A 227 -19.15 7.60 1.89
N ASP A 228 -19.30 8.92 1.86
CA ASP A 228 -19.69 9.72 3.03
C ASP A 228 -21.13 9.42 3.50
N VAL A 229 -21.98 8.87 2.63
CA VAL A 229 -23.40 8.61 2.91
C VAL A 229 -23.61 7.19 3.41
N THR A 230 -23.00 6.23 2.73
CA THR A 230 -23.21 4.79 2.98
C THR A 230 -22.20 4.20 3.94
N GLY A 231 -21.04 4.84 4.13
CA GLY A 231 -19.93 4.30 4.90
C GLY A 231 -19.22 3.12 4.22
N LYS A 232 -19.52 2.84 2.94
CA LYS A 232 -18.90 1.73 2.21
C LYS A 232 -17.61 2.18 1.55
N ALA A 233 -16.60 1.31 1.54
CA ALA A 233 -15.43 1.54 0.70
C ALA A 233 -15.82 1.46 -0.78
N ILE A 234 -15.36 2.44 -1.57
CA ILE A 234 -15.70 2.54 -2.99
C ILE A 234 -14.48 2.48 -3.90
N CYS A 235 -13.31 2.96 -3.49
CA CYS A 235 -12.14 3.02 -4.37
C CYS A 235 -10.84 2.82 -3.59
N VAL A 236 -9.96 1.97 -4.11
CA VAL A 236 -8.54 1.94 -3.72
C VAL A 236 -7.81 3.01 -4.52
N ILE A 237 -7.02 3.84 -3.84
CA ILE A 237 -6.22 4.92 -4.42
C ILE A 237 -4.73 4.71 -4.11
N ASP A 238 -3.87 5.61 -4.60
CA ASP A 238 -2.41 5.53 -4.46
C ASP A 238 -1.78 4.31 -5.14
N LEU A 239 -2.05 4.18 -6.44
CA LEU A 239 -1.66 3.02 -7.25
C LEU A 239 -0.17 3.00 -7.67
N ASP A 240 0.70 3.76 -7.00
CA ASP A 240 2.10 3.95 -7.41
C ASP A 240 2.97 2.73 -7.15
N THR A 241 2.62 1.96 -6.13
CA THR A 241 3.25 0.69 -5.79
C THR A 241 2.47 -0.49 -6.33
N VAL A 242 1.50 -0.27 -7.23
CA VAL A 242 0.80 -1.38 -7.88
C VAL A 242 1.73 -2.05 -8.90
N MET A 243 2.06 -3.29 -8.61
CA MET A 243 3.03 -4.09 -9.37
C MET A 243 2.78 -5.59 -9.13
N PRO A 244 3.51 -6.50 -9.81
CA PRO A 244 3.39 -7.92 -9.57
C PRO A 244 3.82 -8.29 -8.14
N GLY A 245 3.08 -9.17 -7.48
CA GLY A 245 3.36 -9.60 -6.12
C GLY A 245 2.45 -10.75 -5.67
N LEU A 246 2.26 -10.85 -4.35
CA LEU A 246 1.47 -11.90 -3.71
C LEU A 246 0.29 -11.29 -2.94
N ALA A 247 -0.94 -11.75 -3.16
CA ALA A 247 -2.12 -11.24 -2.42
C ALA A 247 -1.98 -11.38 -0.90
N VAL A 248 -1.26 -12.41 -0.43
CA VAL A 248 -0.97 -12.62 0.99
C VAL A 248 -0.06 -11.52 1.58
N ASN A 249 0.73 -10.81 0.76
CA ASN A 249 1.53 -9.67 1.21
C ASN A 249 0.64 -8.43 1.42
N ASP A 250 -0.27 -8.13 0.49
CA ASP A 250 -1.26 -7.05 0.65
C ASP A 250 -2.10 -7.27 1.92
N PHE A 251 -2.60 -8.50 2.11
CA PHE A 251 -3.29 -8.90 3.33
C PHE A 251 -2.39 -8.70 4.56
N GLY A 252 -1.16 -9.17 4.49
CA GLY A 252 -0.22 -9.15 5.59
C GLY A 252 0.16 -7.75 6.06
N ASP A 253 0.38 -6.81 5.13
CA ASP A 253 0.72 -5.43 5.46
C ASP A 253 -0.45 -4.69 6.13
N SER A 254 -1.70 -4.99 5.73
CA SER A 254 -2.89 -4.47 6.42
C SER A 254 -3.01 -5.01 7.84
N ILE A 255 -2.78 -6.31 8.05
CA ILE A 255 -2.82 -6.92 9.39
C ILE A 255 -1.71 -6.36 10.28
N ARG A 256 -0.49 -6.23 9.75
CA ARG A 256 0.68 -5.70 10.48
C ARG A 256 0.38 -4.37 11.17
N PHE A 257 -0.27 -3.45 10.47
CA PHE A 257 -0.63 -2.14 11.00
C PHE A 257 -1.99 -2.16 11.73
N GLY A 258 -3.02 -2.77 11.14
CA GLY A 258 -4.40 -2.57 11.53
C GLY A 258 -4.91 -3.53 12.61
N ALA A 259 -4.24 -4.67 12.82
CA ALA A 259 -4.56 -5.61 13.89
C ALA A 259 -3.64 -5.46 15.12
N SER A 260 -2.76 -4.46 15.15
CA SER A 260 -1.92 -4.16 16.31
C SER A 260 -2.70 -3.39 17.38
N THR A 261 -2.63 -3.81 18.64
CA THR A 261 -3.22 -3.08 19.78
C THR A 261 -2.43 -1.83 20.20
N GLY A 262 -1.19 -1.69 19.72
CA GLY A 262 -0.31 -0.54 19.98
C GLY A 262 0.08 0.20 18.71
N ALA A 263 0.54 1.44 18.87
CA ALA A 263 1.11 2.21 17.76
C ALA A 263 2.37 1.53 17.22
N GLU A 264 2.70 1.77 15.95
CA GLU A 264 3.88 1.20 15.30
C GLU A 264 5.18 1.56 16.03
N ASP A 265 5.23 2.70 16.72
CA ASP A 265 6.40 3.18 17.46
C ASP A 265 6.21 3.18 18.99
N GLU A 266 5.28 2.37 19.51
CA GLU A 266 5.03 2.23 20.95
C GLU A 266 6.26 1.70 21.70
N LYS A 267 6.63 2.40 22.79
CA LYS A 267 7.78 2.05 23.64
C LYS A 267 7.43 0.99 24.67
N ASP A 268 6.19 0.97 25.12
CA ASP A 268 5.68 -0.04 26.05
C ASP A 268 5.16 -1.27 25.29
N LEU A 269 6.06 -2.23 25.04
CA LEU A 269 5.76 -3.47 24.31
C LEU A 269 4.70 -4.34 24.99
N SER A 270 4.34 -4.09 26.25
CA SER A 270 3.23 -4.81 26.90
C SER A 270 1.86 -4.49 26.30
N LYS A 271 1.76 -3.36 25.58
CA LYS A 271 0.54 -2.93 24.88
C LYS A 271 0.47 -3.42 23.43
N VAL A 272 1.51 -4.08 22.94
CA VAL A 272 1.62 -4.52 21.55
C VAL A 272 1.30 -6.01 21.47
N ALA A 273 0.19 -6.33 20.81
CA ALA A 273 -0.24 -7.67 20.47
C ALA A 273 -1.07 -7.65 19.18
N CYS A 274 -1.15 -8.78 18.49
CA CYS A 274 -2.10 -9.01 17.41
C CYS A 274 -3.49 -9.28 18.02
N ASP A 275 -4.42 -8.36 17.81
CA ASP A 275 -5.82 -8.50 18.19
C ASP A 275 -6.51 -9.48 17.23
N LEU A 276 -6.90 -10.65 17.76
CA LEU A 276 -7.54 -11.68 16.95
C LEU A 276 -8.96 -11.32 16.52
N GLU A 277 -9.65 -10.41 17.21
CA GLU A 277 -10.94 -9.90 16.74
C GLU A 277 -10.76 -8.99 15.52
N LEU A 278 -9.72 -8.16 15.51
CA LEU A 278 -9.38 -7.33 14.36
C LEU A 278 -8.85 -8.17 13.20
N PHE A 279 -8.00 -9.16 13.48
CA PHE A 279 -7.54 -10.13 12.49
C PHE A 279 -8.71 -10.86 11.83
N GLU A 280 -9.66 -11.37 12.63
CA GLU A 280 -10.87 -12.04 12.14
C GLU A 280 -11.73 -11.12 11.29
N LEU A 281 -11.97 -9.90 11.77
CA LEU A 281 -12.76 -8.91 11.06
C LEU A 281 -12.17 -8.59 9.68
N TYR A 282 -10.85 -8.37 9.62
CA TYR A 282 -10.15 -8.12 8.36
C TYR A 282 -10.14 -9.35 7.46
N THR A 283 -9.88 -10.54 8.02
CA THR A 283 -9.92 -11.82 7.28
C THR A 283 -11.26 -12.04 6.60
N LYS A 284 -12.35 -11.84 7.32
CA LYS A 284 -13.70 -11.93 6.78
C LYS A 284 -13.89 -10.96 5.60
N GLY A 285 -13.63 -9.67 5.81
CA GLY A 285 -13.85 -8.67 4.76
C GLY A 285 -12.97 -8.87 3.53
N PHE A 286 -11.70 -9.24 3.73
CA PHE A 286 -10.77 -9.50 2.63
C PHE A 286 -11.19 -10.70 1.78
N ILE A 287 -11.57 -11.82 2.41
CA ILE A 287 -12.01 -13.02 1.69
C ILE A 287 -13.35 -12.76 0.97
N GLU A 288 -14.31 -12.10 1.64
CA GLU A 288 -15.58 -11.68 1.03
C GLU A 288 -15.33 -10.79 -0.21
N GLY A 289 -14.45 -9.80 -0.08
CA GLY A 289 -14.07 -8.91 -1.19
C GLY A 289 -13.40 -9.67 -2.34
N CYS A 290 -12.53 -10.64 -2.04
CA CYS A 290 -11.87 -11.45 -3.07
C CYS A 290 -12.87 -12.26 -3.92
N GLY A 291 -14.09 -12.50 -3.44
CA GLY A 291 -15.16 -13.11 -4.23
C GLY A 291 -14.83 -14.51 -4.77
N GLY A 292 -14.04 -15.29 -4.03
CA GLY A 292 -13.61 -16.64 -4.43
C GLY A 292 -12.45 -16.69 -5.43
N SER A 293 -11.74 -15.57 -5.65
CA SER A 293 -10.60 -15.52 -6.58
C SER A 293 -9.28 -16.08 -6.03
N LEU A 294 -9.17 -16.26 -4.71
CA LEU A 294 -7.97 -16.82 -4.07
C LEU A 294 -7.96 -18.35 -4.18
N THR A 295 -6.77 -18.92 -4.33
CA THR A 295 -6.60 -20.37 -4.27
C THR A 295 -6.58 -20.87 -2.82
N GLU A 296 -6.86 -22.16 -2.59
CA GLU A 296 -6.75 -22.77 -1.25
C GLU A 296 -5.38 -22.55 -0.60
N THR A 297 -4.31 -22.63 -1.40
CA THR A 297 -2.94 -22.43 -0.90
C THR A 297 -2.68 -20.97 -0.51
N GLU A 298 -3.31 -20.00 -1.18
CA GLU A 298 -3.23 -18.60 -0.74
C GLU A 298 -4.00 -18.36 0.54
N LEU A 299 -5.20 -18.95 0.67
CA LEU A 299 -5.99 -18.91 1.90
C LEU A 299 -5.18 -19.50 3.07
N ASP A 300 -4.58 -20.69 2.88
CA ASP A 300 -3.69 -21.32 3.86
C ASP A 300 -2.53 -20.41 4.30
N MET A 301 -2.06 -19.54 3.41
CA MET A 301 -0.91 -18.67 3.62
C MET A 301 -1.25 -17.26 4.11
N LEU A 302 -2.52 -16.89 4.29
CA LEU A 302 -2.88 -15.57 4.84
C LEU A 302 -2.20 -15.27 6.20
N PRO A 303 -2.17 -16.20 7.19
CA PRO A 303 -1.44 -15.96 8.44
C PRO A 303 0.08 -15.82 8.22
N MET A 304 0.64 -16.56 7.27
CA MET A 304 2.06 -16.47 6.92
C MET A 304 2.39 -15.12 6.26
N GLY A 305 1.50 -14.60 5.41
CA GLY A 305 1.59 -13.26 4.86
C GLY A 305 1.68 -12.19 5.95
N ALA A 306 0.80 -12.24 6.95
CA ALA A 306 0.84 -11.32 8.09
C ALA A 306 2.17 -11.38 8.86
N MET A 307 2.68 -12.58 9.16
CA MET A 307 3.97 -12.74 9.84
C MET A 307 5.13 -12.25 8.98
N THR A 308 5.16 -12.58 7.68
CA THR A 308 6.24 -12.22 6.75
C THR A 308 6.32 -10.71 6.55
N MET A 309 5.18 -10.04 6.34
CA MET A 309 5.14 -8.59 6.17
C MET A 309 5.51 -7.83 7.44
N THR A 310 5.07 -8.32 8.60
CA THR A 310 5.48 -7.76 9.90
C THR A 310 6.98 -7.93 10.13
N PHE A 311 7.50 -9.12 9.83
CA PHE A 311 8.93 -9.45 9.94
C PHE A 311 9.79 -8.60 9.00
N GLU A 312 9.42 -8.50 7.72
CA GLU A 312 10.11 -7.69 6.72
C GLU A 312 10.16 -6.23 7.15
N CYS A 313 9.04 -5.65 7.58
CA CYS A 313 8.98 -4.25 8.00
C CYS A 313 9.86 -4.00 9.24
N GLY A 314 9.78 -4.88 10.26
CA GLY A 314 10.64 -4.80 11.44
C GLY A 314 12.13 -4.88 11.11
N MET A 315 12.50 -5.77 10.19
CA MET A 315 13.87 -5.90 9.69
C MET A 315 14.32 -4.66 8.91
N ARG A 316 13.44 -4.05 8.10
CA ARG A 316 13.73 -2.79 7.41
C ARG A 316 13.96 -1.64 8.38
N PHE A 317 13.17 -1.52 9.46
CA PHE A 317 13.41 -0.52 10.50
C PHE A 317 14.74 -0.74 11.21
N LEU A 318 15.08 -1.99 11.54
CA LEU A 318 16.36 -2.31 12.18
C LEU A 318 17.54 -1.99 11.26
N THR A 319 17.44 -2.35 9.98
CA THR A 319 18.46 -2.05 8.96
C THR A 319 18.67 -0.54 8.87
N ASP A 320 17.61 0.25 8.76
CA ASP A 320 17.71 1.71 8.69
C ASP A 320 18.31 2.30 9.98
N TYR A 321 17.96 1.77 11.15
CA TYR A 321 18.59 2.16 12.41
C TYR A 321 20.11 1.89 12.41
N LEU A 322 20.56 0.74 11.91
CA LEU A 322 21.99 0.42 11.81
C LEU A 322 22.72 1.32 10.79
N GLU A 323 22.04 1.73 9.73
CA GLU A 323 22.55 2.60 8.67
C GLU A 323 22.42 4.11 8.95
N GLY A 324 21.92 4.49 10.13
CA GLY A 324 21.87 5.89 10.55
C GLY A 324 20.59 6.65 10.20
N ASP A 325 19.46 5.96 10.05
CA ASP A 325 18.11 6.52 9.92
C ASP A 325 17.92 7.42 8.67
N HIS A 326 18.31 6.91 7.50
CA HIS A 326 18.30 7.67 6.25
C HIS A 326 17.08 7.36 5.36
N TYR A 327 16.46 6.19 5.53
CA TYR A 327 15.32 5.75 4.72
C TYR A 327 13.99 6.19 5.32
N PHE A 328 13.74 5.88 6.60
CA PHE A 328 12.50 6.25 7.28
C PHE A 328 12.66 7.57 8.02
N LYS A 329 11.67 8.45 7.89
CA LYS A 329 11.64 9.69 8.67
C LYS A 329 11.54 9.36 10.16
N ILE A 330 12.49 9.90 10.94
CA ILE A 330 12.48 9.82 12.40
C ILE A 330 12.04 11.14 13.03
N HIS A 331 11.44 11.06 14.22
CA HIS A 331 10.99 12.22 15.02
C HIS A 331 11.74 12.33 16.35
N ARG A 332 12.54 11.31 16.68
CA ARG A 332 13.33 11.20 17.91
C ARG A 332 14.48 10.22 17.67
N GLU A 333 15.50 10.30 18.52
CA GLU A 333 16.54 9.27 18.59
C GLU A 333 15.92 7.91 18.98
N GLY A 334 16.39 6.84 18.34
CA GLY A 334 15.91 5.47 18.57
C GLY A 334 14.52 5.17 17.99
N HIS A 335 13.93 6.07 17.18
CA HIS A 335 12.58 5.88 16.66
C HIS A 335 12.43 4.60 15.83
N ASN A 336 13.36 4.32 14.92
CA ASN A 336 13.32 3.09 14.12
C ASN A 336 13.58 1.84 14.96
N LEU A 337 14.37 1.93 16.03
CA LEU A 337 14.55 0.82 16.98
C LEU A 337 13.26 0.52 17.74
N ASP A 338 12.55 1.54 18.22
CA ASP A 338 11.23 1.36 18.85
C ASP A 338 10.26 0.69 17.86
N ARG A 339 10.22 1.15 16.59
CA ARG A 339 9.39 0.54 15.54
C ARG A 339 9.75 -0.92 15.28
N CYS A 340 11.04 -1.23 15.11
CA CYS A 340 11.52 -2.60 14.95
C CYS A 340 11.00 -3.51 16.09
N ARG A 341 11.10 -3.06 17.34
CA ARG A 341 10.68 -3.82 18.52
C ARG A 341 9.18 -4.12 18.54
N THR A 342 8.33 -3.17 18.14
CA THR A 342 6.89 -3.43 18.04
C THR A 342 6.61 -4.52 17.00
N GLN A 343 7.26 -4.46 15.83
CA GLN A 343 7.07 -5.45 14.77
C GLN A 343 7.53 -6.84 15.23
N PHE A 344 8.68 -6.96 15.91
CA PHE A 344 9.16 -8.25 16.42
C PHE A 344 8.28 -8.81 17.54
N LYS A 345 7.74 -7.93 18.39
CA LYS A 345 6.75 -8.31 19.39
C LYS A 345 5.47 -8.86 18.73
N LEU A 346 5.00 -8.22 17.65
CA LEU A 346 3.85 -8.69 16.87
C LEU A 346 4.12 -10.04 16.18
N VAL A 347 5.28 -10.22 15.53
CA VAL A 347 5.64 -11.51 14.91
C VAL A 347 5.61 -12.63 15.94
N LYS A 348 6.24 -12.44 17.11
CA LYS A 348 6.23 -13.45 18.17
C LYS A 348 4.83 -13.78 18.67
N ASP A 349 4.00 -12.76 18.85
CA ASP A 349 2.61 -12.94 19.29
C ASP A 349 1.75 -13.65 18.22
N MET A 350 1.99 -13.38 16.93
CA MET A 350 1.36 -14.12 15.81
C MET A 350 1.83 -15.57 15.74
N GLU A 351 3.13 -15.85 15.97
CA GLU A 351 3.67 -17.22 16.06
C GLU A 351 2.95 -18.02 17.17
N GLU A 352 2.77 -17.42 18.34
CA GLU A 352 2.05 -18.03 19.48
C GLU A 352 0.55 -18.26 19.18
N LYS A 353 -0.03 -17.45 18.28
CA LYS A 353 -1.45 -17.50 17.89
C LYS A 353 -1.70 -18.18 16.53
N ALA A 354 -0.67 -18.73 15.89
CA ALA A 354 -0.73 -19.17 14.49
C ALA A 354 -1.87 -20.16 14.21
N GLU A 355 -2.10 -21.13 15.09
CA GLU A 355 -3.19 -22.10 14.93
C GLU A 355 -4.58 -21.43 14.98
N ARG A 356 -4.78 -20.45 15.88
CA ARG A 356 -6.04 -19.69 15.96
C ARG A 356 -6.25 -18.82 14.72
N MET A 357 -5.18 -18.22 14.18
CA MET A 357 -5.26 -17.45 12.93
C MET A 357 -5.67 -18.35 11.75
N LYS A 358 -5.13 -19.58 11.68
CA LYS A 358 -5.55 -20.57 10.67
C LYS A 358 -7.01 -20.99 10.84
N GLU A 359 -7.44 -21.24 12.08
CA GLU A 359 -8.85 -21.57 12.39
C GLU A 359 -9.79 -20.46 11.94
N ILE A 360 -9.44 -19.19 12.20
CA ILE A 360 -10.20 -18.02 11.75
C ILE A 360 -10.31 -18.01 10.22
N VAL A 361 -9.20 -18.16 9.48
CA VAL A 361 -9.24 -18.20 8.02
C VAL A 361 -10.17 -19.32 7.52
N ASN A 362 -10.10 -20.50 8.13
CA ASN A 362 -10.91 -21.65 7.75
C ASN A 362 -12.43 -21.44 7.96
N GLN A 363 -12.84 -20.49 8.80
CA GLN A 363 -14.27 -20.18 9.01
C GLN A 363 -14.89 -19.44 7.84
N TYR A 364 -14.08 -18.77 7.01
CA TYR A 364 -14.53 -17.87 5.95
C TYR A 364 -14.20 -18.35 4.53
N ARG A 365 -13.67 -19.57 4.38
CA ARG A 365 -13.37 -20.16 3.06
C ARG A 365 -14.61 -20.56 2.28
#